data_AF-A0AAV7Y729-F1
#
_entry.id   AF-A0AAV7Y729-F1
#
_cell.length_a   1.000
_cell.length_b   1.000
_cell.length_c   1.000
_cell.angle_alpha   90.00
_cell.angle_beta   90.00
_cell.angle_gamma   90.00
#
_symmetry.space_group_name_H-M   'P 1'
#
loop_
_entity.id
_entity.type
_entity.pdbx_description
1 polymer ?
#
loop_
_entity_poly.entity_id
_entity_poly.type
_entity_poly.pdbx_seq_one_letter_code
_entity_poly.pdbx_strand_id
1 'polypeptide(L)'
;MDLFGNIFTNPNETEEKPKKTSVTHIRPNSDKIVLDLIPFHSLWGHCLCNASLTMSSILEGQIPKIFKGVSCESVLELGAGAGLPSVIAALCGCSVVSTDYPDEPLITNIRKNIERNVEEPKLSNVRVVGYKWGEDVSHLLSLLQDIHDTKSQLGKKKKEENKKQTKIQKEKEKEKEKEKETEKGKETSVFQSYFQNNKGTKKFDLVLMSDIIFNHICHDQLIKTCKEVLRLDGCGQVLVTVTHHRPKLKEKDLEFFTKAKEEGFLVDYLYSENKGLMFPKDEGDKKERSLVHVYKMRLEEHLDVVNEKGEYQGEIVRRSIAHKVGKWHPVVDIWVCDLQNDKVLLQKRSETKKELPGMFDVSCSGHISAQENPNESALREIYEELGLTIEKDQLIPAFTHATAREFHNGSIDKEFAFVYLFASGQENTNSFQFIDGEVTMVKWIEIDQLIEKCQNNDKTISPILPEYLKKLKNSFENLKSKKK
;
A
#
# COMPACT_ATOMS: atom_id res chain seq x y z
N MET A 1 13.63 -5.52 -41.23
CA MET A 1 12.74 -4.40 -41.59
C MET A 1 12.15 -3.89 -40.30
N ASP A 2 12.70 -2.79 -39.79
CA ASP A 2 12.33 -2.20 -38.50
C ASP A 2 10.90 -1.67 -38.52
N LEU A 3 10.02 -2.29 -37.73
CA LEU A 3 8.66 -1.80 -37.48
C LEU A 3 8.63 -0.58 -36.52
N PHE A 4 9.79 -0.14 -36.00
CA PHE A 4 9.93 0.94 -35.02
C PHE A 4 10.47 2.25 -35.60
N GLY A 5 10.80 2.30 -36.89
CA GLY A 5 11.60 3.36 -37.51
C GLY A 5 10.94 4.73 -37.71
N ASN A 6 9.69 4.97 -37.29
CA ASN A 6 8.98 6.21 -37.61
C ASN A 6 7.95 6.68 -36.55
N ILE A 7 8.07 6.26 -35.29
CA ILE A 7 7.11 6.67 -34.23
C ILE A 7 7.52 8.01 -33.57
N PHE A 8 8.79 8.40 -33.68
CA PHE A 8 9.39 9.52 -32.93
C PHE A 8 10.02 10.62 -33.79
N THR A 9 9.81 10.61 -35.10
CA THR A 9 10.42 11.59 -36.01
C THR A 9 9.37 12.53 -36.57
N ASN A 10 9.48 13.81 -36.24
CA ASN A 10 8.84 14.90 -36.97
C ASN A 10 9.68 15.19 -38.23
N PRO A 11 9.19 14.95 -39.46
CA PRO A 11 10.00 15.06 -40.67
C PRO A 11 10.48 16.49 -41.01
N ASN A 12 10.09 17.49 -40.23
CA ASN A 12 10.45 18.91 -40.44
C ASN A 12 11.41 19.48 -39.37
N GLU A 13 11.89 18.69 -38.40
CA GLU A 13 12.89 19.17 -37.43
C GLU A 13 14.31 19.10 -38.01
N THR A 14 14.74 20.21 -38.62
CA THR A 14 16.17 20.51 -38.78
C THR A 14 16.62 21.30 -37.56
N GLU A 15 16.81 20.63 -36.41
CA GLU A 15 17.36 21.28 -35.22
C GLU A 15 18.77 20.75 -34.91
N GLU A 16 19.72 21.67 -34.71
CA GLU A 16 21.06 21.39 -34.20
C GLU A 16 20.97 20.47 -32.99
N LYS A 17 21.83 19.43 -32.93
CA LYS A 17 21.89 18.52 -31.77
C LYS A 17 22.03 19.35 -30.48
N PRO A 18 21.05 19.35 -29.57
CA PRO A 18 21.08 20.18 -28.38
C PRO A 18 22.28 19.79 -27.52
N LYS A 19 23.04 20.81 -27.09
CA LYS A 19 24.15 20.66 -26.15
C LYS A 19 23.63 20.10 -24.83
N LYS A 20 24.48 19.40 -24.07
CA LYS A 20 24.15 18.94 -22.71
C LYS A 20 23.62 20.14 -21.89
N THR A 21 22.36 20.08 -21.49
CA THR A 21 21.67 21.11 -20.72
C THR A 21 21.42 20.60 -19.31
N SER A 22 21.50 21.51 -18.33
CA SER A 22 21.11 21.23 -16.95
C SER A 22 19.92 22.09 -16.59
N VAL A 23 18.94 21.53 -15.89
CA VAL A 23 17.78 22.26 -15.36
C VAL A 23 17.87 22.27 -13.83
N THR A 24 17.48 23.39 -13.22
CA THR A 24 17.38 23.52 -11.77
C THR A 24 15.92 23.59 -11.35
N HIS A 25 15.49 22.66 -10.51
CA HIS A 25 14.22 22.71 -9.80
C HIS A 25 14.43 23.30 -8.40
N ILE A 26 13.58 24.24 -8.00
CA ILE A 26 13.64 24.86 -6.67
C ILE A 26 12.49 24.27 -5.84
N ARG A 27 12.87 23.58 -4.77
CA ARG A 27 11.94 22.96 -3.83
C ARG A 27 11.24 24.01 -2.96
N PRO A 28 10.08 23.73 -2.34
CA PRO A 28 9.38 24.67 -1.47
C PRO A 28 10.22 25.19 -0.29
N ASN A 29 11.17 24.39 0.19
CA ASN A 29 12.12 24.78 1.24
C ASN A 29 13.35 25.55 0.73
N SER A 30 13.35 25.98 -0.55
CA SER A 30 14.44 26.67 -1.25
C SER A 30 15.68 25.83 -1.60
N ASP A 31 15.66 24.54 -1.33
CA ASP A 31 16.70 23.62 -1.82
C ASP A 31 16.66 23.53 -3.35
N LYS A 32 17.84 23.34 -3.96
CA LYS A 32 17.98 23.24 -5.41
C LYS A 32 18.27 21.79 -5.81
N ILE A 33 17.46 21.25 -6.70
CA ILE A 33 17.75 20.00 -7.40
C ILE A 33 18.28 20.35 -8.79
N VAL A 34 19.46 19.86 -9.12
CA VAL A 34 20.07 20.08 -10.44
C VAL A 34 20.09 18.78 -11.22
N LEU A 35 19.46 18.79 -12.40
CA LEU A 35 19.32 17.63 -13.26
C LEU A 35 20.01 17.88 -14.59
N ASP A 36 20.90 16.97 -14.96
CA ASP A 36 21.43 16.91 -16.31
C ASP A 36 20.41 16.24 -17.23
N LEU A 37 20.26 16.78 -18.44
CA LEU A 37 19.44 16.20 -19.50
C LEU A 37 20.34 15.51 -20.52
N ILE A 38 19.89 14.40 -21.08
CA ILE A 38 20.61 13.75 -22.17
C ILE A 38 20.49 14.61 -23.45
N PRO A 39 21.52 14.67 -24.31
CA PRO A 39 21.40 15.26 -25.65
C PRO A 39 20.25 14.58 -26.43
N PHE A 40 19.74 15.22 -27.49
CA PHE A 40 18.52 14.77 -28.22
C PHE A 40 18.38 13.26 -28.26
N HIS A 41 17.24 12.79 -27.75
CA HIS A 41 16.92 11.39 -27.59
C HIS A 41 15.47 11.18 -28.00
N SER A 42 15.20 10.11 -28.77
CA SER A 42 13.85 9.78 -29.30
C SER A 42 12.82 9.49 -28.20
N LEU A 43 13.28 9.22 -26.97
CA LEU A 43 12.45 9.04 -25.79
C LEU A 43 12.28 10.33 -24.95
N TRP A 44 12.55 11.50 -25.53
CA TRP A 44 12.31 12.80 -24.88
C TRP A 44 13.11 13.09 -23.59
N GLY A 45 14.14 12.27 -23.27
CA GLY A 45 15.03 12.51 -22.11
C GLY A 45 15.86 13.81 -22.15
N HIS A 46 15.74 14.56 -23.24
CA HIS A 46 16.32 15.88 -23.44
C HIS A 46 15.44 17.03 -22.87
N CYS A 47 14.30 16.70 -22.24
CA CYS A 47 13.40 17.67 -21.61
C CYS A 47 13.02 17.27 -20.18
N LEU A 48 12.82 18.27 -19.32
CA LEU A 48 12.08 18.09 -18.06
C LEU A 48 10.63 18.47 -18.29
N CYS A 49 9.70 17.51 -18.21
CA CYS A 49 8.29 17.76 -18.51
C CYS A 49 7.56 18.51 -17.38
N ASN A 50 6.59 19.35 -17.76
CA ASN A 50 5.73 20.07 -16.81
C ASN A 50 4.97 19.11 -15.89
N ALA A 51 4.59 17.93 -16.40
CA ALA A 51 3.94 16.90 -15.60
C ALA A 51 4.83 16.39 -14.46
N SER A 52 6.14 16.21 -14.71
CA SER A 52 7.12 15.83 -13.66
C SER A 52 7.25 16.89 -12.57
N LEU A 53 7.12 18.18 -12.91
CA LEU A 53 7.13 19.27 -11.93
C LEU A 53 5.88 19.24 -11.04
N THR A 54 4.71 19.01 -11.64
CA THR A 54 3.45 18.78 -10.91
C THR A 54 3.55 17.56 -10.01
N MET A 55 4.02 16.42 -10.52
CA MET A 55 4.23 15.18 -9.76
C MET A 55 5.12 15.42 -8.54
N SER A 56 6.22 16.14 -8.73
CA SER A 56 7.17 16.47 -7.66
C SER A 56 6.53 17.36 -6.60
N SER A 57 5.76 18.38 -7.02
CA SER A 57 5.04 19.26 -6.10
C SER A 57 4.01 18.48 -5.26
N ILE A 58 3.37 17.46 -5.84
CA ILE A 58 2.45 16.57 -5.11
C ILE A 58 3.19 15.77 -4.03
N LEU A 59 4.35 15.20 -4.35
CA LEU A 59 5.15 14.39 -3.41
C LEU A 59 5.73 15.20 -2.24
N GLU A 60 6.04 16.48 -2.43
CA GLU A 60 6.61 17.35 -1.39
C GLU A 60 5.59 17.89 -0.37
N GLY A 61 4.42 17.27 -0.27
CA GLY A 61 3.46 17.56 0.79
C GLY A 61 2.59 18.79 0.53
N GLN A 62 2.42 19.21 -0.73
CA GLN A 62 1.49 20.29 -1.05
C GLN A 62 0.01 19.88 -1.00
N ILE A 63 -0.35 18.59 -0.85
CA ILE A 63 -1.75 18.16 -0.61
C ILE A 63 -1.86 16.93 0.32
N PRO A 64 -2.17 17.11 1.61
CA PRO A 64 -2.44 16.03 2.57
C PRO A 64 -3.69 15.16 2.28
N LYS A 65 -4.48 15.50 1.24
CA LYS A 65 -5.77 14.86 0.95
C LYS A 65 -5.73 13.76 -0.12
N ILE A 66 -4.72 13.72 -1.00
CA ILE A 66 -4.67 12.74 -2.10
C ILE A 66 -4.33 11.34 -1.58
N PHE A 67 -3.47 11.27 -0.57
CA PHE A 67 -2.92 10.06 0.04
C PHE A 67 -3.48 9.75 1.44
N LYS A 68 -4.63 10.33 1.84
CA LYS A 68 -5.22 10.02 3.15
C LYS A 68 -5.44 8.50 3.25
N GLY A 69 -4.82 7.84 4.23
CA GLY A 69 -4.89 6.38 4.42
C GLY A 69 -3.94 5.56 3.55
N VAL A 70 -2.99 6.17 2.82
CA VAL A 70 -2.00 5.44 2.01
C VAL A 70 -0.60 5.61 2.59
N SER A 71 0.06 4.49 2.91
CA SER A 71 1.48 4.47 3.23
C SER A 71 2.28 4.83 1.97
N CYS A 72 3.08 5.90 1.97
CA CYS A 72 3.96 6.24 0.85
C CYS A 72 5.39 5.78 1.15
N GLU A 73 5.59 4.49 1.42
CA GLU A 73 6.89 3.95 1.81
C GLU A 73 7.71 3.43 0.63
N SER A 74 7.03 2.97 -0.43
CA SER A 74 7.62 2.36 -1.62
C SER A 74 7.05 2.94 -2.90
N VAL A 75 7.95 3.42 -3.77
CA VAL A 75 7.63 4.17 -4.98
C VAL A 75 8.31 3.53 -6.19
N LEU A 76 7.53 3.31 -7.26
CA LEU A 76 8.04 2.97 -8.59
C LEU A 76 7.80 4.16 -9.52
N GLU A 77 8.83 4.63 -10.21
CA GLU A 77 8.65 5.59 -11.32
C GLU A 77 8.82 4.87 -12.66
N LEU A 78 7.80 4.99 -13.53
CA LEU A 78 7.84 4.48 -14.90
C LEU A 78 8.16 5.63 -15.87
N GLY A 79 9.19 5.46 -16.71
CA GLY A 79 9.59 6.47 -17.68
C GLY A 79 10.13 7.74 -17.02
N ALA A 80 11.13 7.58 -16.16
CA ALA A 80 11.63 8.63 -15.27
C ALA A 80 12.27 9.83 -15.99
N GLY A 81 12.77 9.67 -17.22
CA GLY A 81 13.45 10.70 -18.00
C GLY A 81 14.67 11.25 -17.27
N ALA A 82 14.54 12.46 -16.69
CA ALA A 82 15.60 13.06 -15.88
C ALA A 82 15.61 12.57 -14.41
N GLY A 83 14.54 11.92 -13.94
CA GLY A 83 14.43 11.33 -12.61
C GLY A 83 13.98 12.30 -11.49
N LEU A 84 13.38 13.45 -11.82
CA LEU A 84 12.98 14.44 -10.79
C LEU A 84 12.01 13.84 -9.75
N PRO A 85 10.90 13.19 -10.12
CA PRO A 85 9.99 12.59 -9.13
C PRO A 85 10.67 11.54 -8.24
N SER A 86 11.55 10.70 -8.81
CA SER A 86 12.36 9.75 -8.03
C SER A 86 13.29 10.43 -7.01
N VAL A 87 13.97 11.52 -7.39
CA VAL A 87 14.81 12.31 -6.46
C VAL A 87 13.96 12.82 -5.30
N ILE A 88 12.79 13.40 -5.61
CA ILE A 88 11.89 13.96 -4.61
C ILE A 88 11.35 12.88 -3.67
N ALA A 89 10.88 11.75 -4.21
CA ALA A 89 10.41 10.61 -3.41
C ALA A 89 11.51 10.11 -2.46
N ALA A 90 12.75 10.00 -2.94
CA ALA A 90 13.88 9.61 -2.10
C ALA A 90 14.17 10.63 -0.99
N LEU A 91 14.10 11.93 -1.29
CA LEU A 91 14.24 13.01 -0.31
C LEU A 91 13.12 13.00 0.74
N CYS A 92 11.91 12.56 0.38
CA CYS A 92 10.81 12.31 1.31
C CYS A 92 10.98 11.04 2.16
N GLY A 93 12.04 10.24 1.93
CA GLY A 93 12.38 9.05 2.71
C GLY A 93 11.83 7.73 2.15
N CYS A 94 11.18 7.77 0.98
CA CYS A 94 10.63 6.59 0.33
C CYS A 94 11.74 5.62 -0.13
N SER A 95 11.37 4.35 -0.27
CA SER A 95 12.13 3.33 -0.98
C SER A 95 11.77 3.44 -2.45
N VAL A 96 12.73 3.76 -3.32
CA VAL A 96 12.45 4.17 -4.71
C VAL A 96 13.08 3.20 -5.70
N VAL A 97 12.28 2.72 -6.64
CA VAL A 97 12.77 2.08 -7.87
C VAL A 97 12.45 3.02 -9.03
N SER A 98 13.48 3.61 -9.63
CA SER A 98 13.36 4.51 -10.77
C SER A 98 13.65 3.74 -12.05
N THR A 99 12.74 3.82 -13.02
CA THR A 99 12.85 3.05 -14.26
C THR A 99 12.65 3.88 -15.51
N ASP A 100 13.35 3.50 -16.57
CA ASP A 100 13.11 3.98 -17.92
C ASP A 100 13.47 2.86 -18.91
N TYR A 101 13.29 3.11 -20.21
CA TYR A 101 13.68 2.16 -21.25
C TYR A 101 15.15 1.72 -21.07
N PRO A 102 15.49 0.44 -21.31
CA PRO A 102 16.84 -0.09 -21.10
C PRO A 102 17.84 0.44 -22.14
N ASP A 103 18.16 1.72 -22.03
CA ASP A 103 19.17 2.46 -22.79
C ASP A 103 20.23 2.98 -21.81
N GLU A 104 21.49 2.57 -22.00
CA GLU A 104 22.59 2.85 -21.07
C GLU A 104 22.81 4.35 -20.81
N PRO A 105 22.85 5.24 -21.83
CA PRO A 105 22.91 6.68 -21.61
C PRO A 105 21.79 7.22 -20.71
N LEU A 106 20.54 6.80 -20.94
CA LEU A 106 19.38 7.24 -20.16
C LEU A 106 19.44 6.77 -18.71
N ILE A 107 19.66 5.47 -18.49
CA ILE A 107 19.75 4.88 -17.15
C ILE A 107 20.94 5.43 -16.37
N THR A 108 22.08 5.65 -17.03
CA THR A 108 23.25 6.29 -16.42
C THR A 108 22.97 7.74 -16.03
N ASN A 109 22.20 8.49 -16.83
CA ASN A 109 21.85 9.87 -16.53
C ASN A 109 20.92 9.96 -15.32
N ILE A 110 19.89 9.11 -15.23
CA ILE A 110 18.99 9.05 -14.08
C ILE A 110 19.78 8.76 -12.80
N ARG A 111 20.68 7.77 -12.84
CA ARG A 111 21.53 7.41 -11.69
C ARG A 111 22.40 8.59 -11.23
N LYS A 112 23.09 9.27 -12.16
CA LYS A 112 23.91 10.45 -11.84
C LYS A 112 23.08 11.59 -11.25
N ASN A 113 21.88 11.83 -11.78
CA ASN A 113 20.98 12.84 -11.24
C ASN A 113 20.54 12.51 -9.81
N ILE A 114 20.25 11.25 -9.51
CA ILE A 114 19.90 10.83 -8.15
C ILE A 114 21.09 10.96 -7.20
N GLU A 115 22.26 10.42 -7.56
CA GLU A 115 23.49 10.48 -6.74
C GLU A 115 23.95 11.93 -6.47
N ARG A 116 23.67 12.85 -7.40
CA ARG A 116 23.98 14.27 -7.25
C ARG A 116 23.11 14.98 -6.22
N ASN A 117 21.85 14.54 -6.06
CA ASN A 117 20.84 15.28 -5.31
C ASN A 117 20.35 14.55 -4.04
N VAL A 118 20.73 13.28 -3.86
CA VAL A 118 20.32 12.45 -2.72
C VAL A 118 21.57 11.92 -2.02
N GLU A 119 21.71 12.27 -0.74
CA GLU A 119 22.83 11.82 0.10
C GLU A 119 22.45 10.58 0.94
N GLU A 120 23.45 9.92 1.51
CA GLU A 120 23.24 8.84 2.48
C GLU A 120 22.60 9.36 3.79
N PRO A 121 21.76 8.56 4.48
CA PRO A 121 21.39 7.18 4.19
C PRO A 121 20.25 7.03 3.17
N LYS A 122 19.69 8.13 2.65
CA LYS A 122 18.51 8.08 1.76
C LYS A 122 18.87 7.48 0.40
N LEU A 123 20.08 7.74 -0.11
CA LEU A 123 20.57 7.19 -1.36
C LEU A 123 20.56 5.66 -1.37
N SER A 124 20.92 5.01 -0.26
CA SER A 124 20.86 3.54 -0.14
C SER A 124 19.46 2.93 -0.37
N ASN A 125 18.40 3.74 -0.30
CA ASN A 125 17.02 3.34 -0.53
C ASN A 125 16.56 3.47 -1.98
N VAL A 126 17.46 3.82 -2.91
CA VAL A 126 17.12 4.05 -4.32
C VAL A 126 17.77 2.98 -5.20
N ARG A 127 17.03 2.49 -6.19
CA ARG A 127 17.52 1.63 -7.27
C ARG A 127 17.12 2.23 -8.62
N VAL A 128 18.04 2.22 -9.57
CA VAL A 128 17.81 2.71 -10.94
C VAL A 128 18.08 1.59 -11.91
N VAL A 129 17.09 1.24 -12.73
CA VAL A 129 17.15 0.08 -13.62
C VAL A 129 16.43 0.32 -14.94
N GLY A 130 16.94 -0.27 -16.01
CA GLY A 130 16.22 -0.32 -17.29
C GLY A 130 15.03 -1.28 -17.22
N TYR A 131 13.87 -0.82 -17.65
CA TYR A 131 12.64 -1.60 -17.69
C TYR A 131 11.78 -1.19 -18.87
N LYS A 132 11.40 -2.18 -19.67
CA LYS A 132 10.45 -1.99 -20.76
C LYS A 132 9.06 -2.32 -20.25
N TRP A 133 8.10 -1.42 -20.46
CA TRP A 133 6.74 -1.59 -19.96
C TRP A 133 6.11 -2.90 -20.46
N GLY A 134 5.45 -3.62 -19.55
CA GLY A 134 4.73 -4.86 -19.81
C GLY A 134 5.58 -6.14 -19.77
N GLU A 135 6.91 -6.01 -19.60
CA GLU A 135 7.81 -7.14 -19.33
C GLU A 135 7.60 -7.70 -17.91
N ASP A 136 8.30 -8.78 -17.60
CA ASP A 136 8.28 -9.41 -16.27
C ASP A 136 8.73 -8.43 -15.16
N VAL A 137 7.88 -8.26 -14.14
CA VAL A 137 8.12 -7.31 -13.03
C VAL A 137 8.94 -7.88 -11.87
N SER A 138 9.31 -9.17 -11.89
CA SER A 138 9.98 -9.87 -10.78
C SER A 138 11.27 -9.18 -10.36
N HIS A 139 12.02 -8.63 -11.32
CA HIS A 139 13.23 -7.88 -11.01
C HIS A 139 12.94 -6.56 -10.29
N LEU A 140 11.85 -5.85 -10.63
CA LEU A 140 11.45 -4.63 -9.93
C LEU A 140 11.07 -4.92 -8.48
N LEU A 141 10.33 -6.02 -8.26
CA LEU A 141 9.93 -6.46 -6.92
C LEU A 141 11.12 -6.94 -6.09
N SER A 142 12.10 -7.62 -6.71
CA SER A 142 13.32 -8.03 -6.01
C SER A 142 14.14 -6.83 -5.55
N LEU A 143 14.27 -5.79 -6.38
CA LEU A 143 14.97 -4.55 -6.02
C LEU A 143 14.30 -3.84 -4.83
N LEU A 144 12.96 -3.81 -4.79
CA LEU A 144 12.22 -3.28 -3.65
C LEU A 144 12.46 -4.10 -2.39
N GLN A 145 12.44 -5.43 -2.51
CA GLN A 145 12.73 -6.34 -1.40
C GLN A 145 14.14 -6.13 -0.85
N ASP A 146 15.15 -5.97 -1.71
CA ASP A 146 16.53 -5.73 -1.32
C ASP A 146 16.70 -4.43 -0.52
N ILE A 147 16.01 -3.34 -0.91
CA ILE A 147 16.02 -2.08 -0.15
C ILE A 147 15.46 -2.33 1.26
N HIS A 148 14.34 -3.03 1.35
CA HIS A 148 13.69 -3.32 2.63
C HIS A 148 14.55 -4.19 3.55
N ASP A 149 15.16 -5.24 3.01
CA ASP A 149 16.04 -6.14 3.76
C ASP A 149 17.27 -5.40 4.29
N THR A 150 17.82 -4.49 3.49
CA THR A 150 18.92 -3.59 3.89
C THR A 150 18.50 -2.70 5.08
N LYS A 151 17.32 -2.06 5.00
CA LYS A 151 16.76 -1.24 6.09
C LYS A 151 16.55 -2.07 7.38
N SER A 152 16.03 -3.29 7.25
CA SER A 152 15.78 -4.20 8.39
C SER A 152 17.09 -4.59 9.10
N GLN A 153 18.15 -4.91 8.34
CA GLN A 153 19.46 -5.25 8.90
C GLN A 153 20.10 -4.07 9.65
N LEU A 154 20.04 -2.85 9.09
CA LEU A 154 20.49 -1.61 9.75
C LEU A 154 19.70 -1.34 11.04
N GLY A 155 18.38 -1.54 11.01
CA GLY A 155 17.51 -1.39 12.19
C GLY A 155 17.82 -2.41 13.29
N LYS A 156 18.08 -3.67 12.93
CA LYS A 156 18.48 -4.73 13.87
C LYS A 156 19.83 -4.44 14.52
N LYS A 157 20.85 -4.02 13.74
CA LYS A 157 22.16 -3.62 14.29
C LYS A 157 22.04 -2.47 15.29
N LYS A 158 21.26 -1.43 14.97
CA LYS A 158 20.98 -0.32 15.90
C LYS A 158 20.21 -0.77 17.15
N LYS A 159 19.20 -1.65 17.01
CA LYS A 159 18.46 -2.24 18.15
C LYS A 159 19.37 -3.12 19.02
N GLU A 160 20.31 -3.86 18.43
CA GLU A 160 21.29 -4.68 19.16
C GLU A 160 22.35 -3.83 19.89
N GLU A 161 22.82 -2.75 19.28
CA GLU A 161 23.71 -1.77 19.92
C GLU A 161 23.01 -1.04 21.08
N ASN A 162 21.76 -0.61 20.88
CA ASN A 162 20.94 -0.01 21.94
C ASN A 162 20.61 -1.02 23.04
N LYS A 163 20.31 -2.28 22.69
CA LYS A 163 20.11 -3.38 23.67
C LYS A 163 21.40 -3.71 24.41
N LYS A 164 22.59 -3.62 23.79
CA LYS A 164 23.88 -3.77 24.49
C LYS A 164 24.12 -2.63 25.49
N GLN A 165 23.69 -1.41 25.18
CA GLN A 165 23.71 -0.29 26.13
C GLN A 165 22.69 -0.43 27.27
N THR A 166 21.51 -1.01 27.02
CA THR A 166 20.50 -1.27 28.07
C THR A 166 20.71 -2.58 28.84
N LYS A 167 21.44 -3.57 28.29
CA LYS A 167 21.79 -4.82 28.97
C LYS A 167 22.74 -4.60 30.16
N ILE A 168 23.51 -3.50 30.17
CA ILE A 168 24.31 -3.09 31.33
C ILE A 168 23.42 -2.70 32.53
N GLN A 169 22.10 -2.57 32.35
CA GLN A 169 21.14 -2.24 33.42
C GLN A 169 20.11 -3.34 33.76
N LYS A 170 20.03 -4.46 33.03
CA LYS A 170 19.01 -5.51 33.27
C LYS A 170 19.51 -6.93 33.00
N GLU A 171 20.58 -7.34 33.68
CA GLU A 171 20.99 -8.76 33.80
C GLU A 171 20.77 -9.31 35.22
N LYS A 172 19.54 -9.15 35.72
CA LYS A 172 18.93 -10.07 36.69
C LYS A 172 17.51 -10.32 36.18
N GLU A 173 17.10 -11.57 36.17
CA GLU A 173 15.81 -12.08 35.65
C GLU A 173 15.82 -12.39 34.15
N LYS A 174 16.17 -13.65 33.82
CA LYS A 174 15.27 -14.60 33.17
C LYS A 174 16.02 -15.88 32.79
N GLU A 175 16.17 -16.76 33.76
CA GLU A 175 16.19 -18.21 33.55
C GLU A 175 15.00 -18.77 34.31
N LYS A 176 13.91 -19.01 33.59
CA LYS A 176 12.82 -19.95 33.91
C LYS A 176 11.69 -19.66 32.93
N GLU A 177 11.58 -20.51 31.92
CA GLU A 177 10.30 -21.00 31.40
C GLU A 177 10.59 -21.93 30.22
N LYS A 178 10.72 -23.21 30.54
CA LYS A 178 10.46 -24.29 29.60
C LYS A 178 9.39 -25.19 30.22
N GLU A 179 8.53 -25.66 29.33
CA GLU A 179 7.55 -26.75 29.49
C GLU A 179 6.13 -26.36 29.93
N LYS A 180 5.24 -26.30 28.94
CA LYS A 180 4.01 -27.12 28.84
C LYS A 180 3.30 -26.83 27.50
N GLU A 181 3.39 -27.77 26.55
CA GLU A 181 2.59 -27.76 25.33
C GLU A 181 2.18 -29.18 24.93
N THR A 182 0.93 -29.56 25.21
CA THR A 182 0.26 -30.66 24.51
C THR A 182 -1.22 -30.33 24.40
N GLU A 183 -1.50 -29.45 23.45
CA GLU A 183 -2.78 -29.19 22.74
C GLU A 183 -2.55 -28.12 21.65
N LYS A 184 -1.46 -27.35 21.76
CA LYS A 184 -0.96 -26.35 20.79
C LYS A 184 -0.63 -26.85 19.37
N GLY A 185 -0.54 -28.15 19.12
CA GLY A 185 0.03 -28.66 17.86
C GLY A 185 -0.84 -28.49 16.61
N LYS A 186 -2.15 -28.21 16.73
CA LYS A 186 -3.06 -28.10 15.56
C LYS A 186 -3.46 -26.66 15.21
N GLU A 187 -3.74 -25.80 16.19
CA GLU A 187 -4.08 -24.39 15.90
C GLU A 187 -2.84 -23.56 15.56
N THR A 188 -1.72 -23.79 16.27
CA THR A 188 -0.42 -23.21 15.88
C THR A 188 0.00 -23.66 14.48
N SER A 189 -0.39 -24.88 14.06
CA SER A 189 -0.06 -25.38 12.71
C SER A 189 -0.86 -24.70 11.60
N VAL A 190 -2.09 -24.23 11.83
CA VAL A 190 -2.88 -23.51 10.80
C VAL A 190 -2.33 -22.11 10.58
N PHE A 191 -2.06 -21.38 11.67
CA PHE A 191 -1.33 -20.12 11.62
C PHE A 191 0.01 -20.34 10.87
N GLN A 192 0.80 -21.34 11.26
CA GLN A 192 2.09 -21.66 10.62
C GLN A 192 2.01 -22.16 9.18
N SER A 193 1.01 -22.95 8.80
CA SER A 193 0.84 -23.45 7.43
C SER A 193 0.42 -22.35 6.49
N TYR A 194 -0.42 -21.42 6.94
CA TYR A 194 -0.72 -20.20 6.20
C TYR A 194 0.53 -19.31 6.07
N PHE A 195 1.36 -19.22 7.13
CA PHE A 195 2.61 -18.46 7.14
C PHE A 195 3.72 -19.01 6.22
N GLN A 196 3.80 -20.33 6.03
CA GLN A 196 4.91 -20.93 5.26
C GLN A 196 4.77 -20.79 3.74
N ASN A 197 3.56 -20.52 3.25
CA ASN A 197 3.29 -20.41 1.82
C ASN A 197 3.25 -18.96 1.28
N ASN A 198 3.07 -17.95 2.16
CA ASN A 198 2.99 -16.55 1.75
C ASN A 198 4.05 -15.68 2.47
N LYS A 199 5.32 -15.82 2.05
CA LYS A 199 6.23 -14.66 2.08
C LYS A 199 5.92 -13.84 0.84
N GLY A 200 4.82 -13.09 0.88
CA GLY A 200 4.40 -12.25 -0.25
C GLY A 200 5.57 -11.38 -0.71
N THR A 201 5.83 -11.34 -2.01
CA THR A 201 6.79 -10.39 -2.59
C THR A 201 6.29 -8.98 -2.31
N LYS A 202 7.10 -8.13 -1.68
CA LYS A 202 6.71 -6.75 -1.38
C LYS A 202 6.31 -6.03 -2.67
N LYS A 203 5.13 -5.42 -2.67
CA LYS A 203 4.57 -4.62 -3.77
C LYS A 203 4.77 -3.14 -3.49
N PHE A 204 4.61 -2.31 -4.52
CA PHE A 204 4.73 -0.87 -4.41
C PHE A 204 3.43 -0.25 -3.89
N ASP A 205 3.58 0.76 -3.02
CA ASP A 205 2.46 1.57 -2.55
C ASP A 205 2.04 2.60 -3.60
N LEU A 206 3.01 3.15 -4.34
CA LEU A 206 2.80 4.21 -5.31
C LEU A 206 3.56 3.97 -6.62
N VAL A 207 2.85 4.09 -7.74
CA VAL A 207 3.44 4.12 -9.08
C VAL A 207 3.27 5.52 -9.66
N LEU A 208 4.36 6.10 -10.17
CA LEU A 208 4.39 7.44 -10.77
C LEU A 208 4.46 7.32 -12.30
N MET A 209 3.56 8.01 -12.99
CA MET A 209 3.53 8.10 -14.44
C MET A 209 3.45 9.58 -14.86
N SER A 210 4.60 10.14 -15.23
CA SER A 210 4.72 11.55 -15.59
C SER A 210 4.82 11.73 -17.10
N ASP A 211 3.70 12.05 -17.75
CA ASP A 211 3.65 12.37 -19.18
C ASP A 211 4.07 11.24 -20.11
N ILE A 212 3.73 9.99 -19.78
CA ILE A 212 4.12 8.81 -20.58
C ILE A 212 2.97 8.16 -21.36
N ILE A 213 1.71 8.56 -21.09
CA ILE A 213 0.54 7.94 -21.72
C ILE A 213 0.29 8.44 -23.15
N PHE A 214 1.05 9.42 -23.65
CA PHE A 214 0.96 9.87 -25.05
C PHE A 214 1.36 8.78 -26.05
N ASN A 215 2.06 7.73 -25.57
CA ASN A 215 2.41 6.56 -26.35
C ASN A 215 1.26 5.54 -26.32
N HIS A 216 0.24 5.77 -27.16
CA HIS A 216 -1.00 4.98 -27.21
C HIS A 216 -0.78 3.49 -27.46
N ILE A 217 0.30 3.12 -28.16
CA ILE A 217 0.64 1.73 -28.46
C ILE A 217 1.00 0.96 -27.18
N CYS A 218 1.49 1.67 -26.16
CA CYS A 218 1.99 1.07 -24.92
C CYS A 218 0.98 1.07 -23.76
N HIS A 219 -0.27 1.48 -23.99
CA HIS A 219 -1.28 1.57 -22.92
C HIS A 219 -1.48 0.25 -22.19
N ASP A 220 -1.66 -0.84 -22.93
CA ASP A 220 -1.92 -2.16 -22.35
C ASP A 220 -0.72 -2.65 -21.53
N GLN A 221 0.51 -2.37 -22.00
CA GLN A 221 1.74 -2.72 -21.30
C GLN A 221 1.96 -1.90 -20.02
N LEU A 222 1.61 -0.61 -20.04
CA LEU A 222 1.64 0.25 -18.84
C LEU A 222 0.62 -0.23 -17.81
N ILE A 223 -0.62 -0.48 -18.22
CA ILE A 223 -1.68 -0.96 -17.33
C ILE A 223 -1.30 -2.31 -16.71
N LYS A 224 -0.79 -3.25 -17.53
CA LYS A 224 -0.28 -4.54 -17.06
C LYS A 224 0.79 -4.36 -15.99
N THR A 225 1.80 -3.51 -16.26
CA THR A 225 2.86 -3.23 -15.29
C THR A 225 2.28 -2.72 -13.97
N CYS A 226 1.42 -1.69 -14.02
CA CYS A 226 0.82 -1.11 -12.82
C CYS A 226 0.05 -2.16 -12.01
N LYS A 227 -0.70 -3.05 -12.68
CA LYS A 227 -1.47 -4.11 -12.02
C LYS A 227 -0.60 -5.14 -11.32
N GLU A 228 0.53 -5.50 -11.92
CA GLU A 228 1.44 -6.53 -11.38
C GLU A 228 2.36 -6.01 -10.26
N VAL A 229 2.65 -4.71 -10.23
CA VAL A 229 3.56 -4.11 -9.24
C VAL A 229 2.86 -3.54 -8.00
N LEU A 230 1.57 -3.18 -8.11
CA LEU A 230 0.82 -2.57 -7.03
C LEU A 230 0.39 -3.55 -5.95
N ARG A 231 0.24 -3.01 -4.73
CA ARG A 231 -0.37 -3.73 -3.61
C ARG A 231 -1.86 -4.00 -3.90
N LEU A 232 -2.33 -5.17 -3.49
CA LEU A 232 -3.67 -5.68 -3.81
C LEU A 232 -4.72 -5.41 -2.73
N ASP A 233 -4.36 -4.69 -1.68
CA ASP A 233 -5.23 -4.32 -0.56
C ASP A 233 -6.15 -3.11 -0.86
N GLY A 234 -6.05 -2.57 -2.07
CA GLY A 234 -6.83 -1.41 -2.49
C GLY A 234 -6.25 -0.05 -2.02
N CYS A 235 -5.16 -0.06 -1.27
CA CYS A 235 -4.43 1.14 -0.85
C CYS A 235 -3.34 1.53 -1.85
N GLY A 236 -2.84 0.59 -2.67
CA GLY A 236 -1.89 0.87 -3.75
C GLY A 236 -2.46 1.84 -4.79
N GLN A 237 -1.65 2.84 -5.20
CA GLN A 237 -2.08 3.91 -6.11
C GLN A 237 -1.15 4.07 -7.32
N VAL A 238 -1.73 4.38 -8.48
CA VAL A 238 -1.01 4.99 -9.62
C VAL A 238 -1.38 6.46 -9.66
N LEU A 239 -0.37 7.33 -9.66
CA LEU A 239 -0.54 8.76 -9.93
C LEU A 239 -0.10 9.04 -11.36
N VAL A 240 -1.02 9.58 -12.16
CA VAL A 240 -0.79 9.90 -13.56
C VAL A 240 -0.92 11.41 -13.74
N THR A 241 0.16 12.07 -14.12
CA THR A 241 0.15 13.47 -14.55
C THR A 241 0.36 13.51 -16.05
N VAL A 242 -0.55 14.16 -16.79
CA VAL A 242 -0.50 14.20 -18.25
C VAL A 242 -0.73 15.60 -18.79
N THR A 243 0.03 15.98 -19.80
CA THR A 243 -0.26 17.13 -20.65
C THR A 243 -0.65 16.64 -22.04
N HIS A 244 -1.78 17.10 -22.56
CA HIS A 244 -2.24 16.75 -23.90
C HIS A 244 -1.49 17.57 -24.96
N HIS A 245 -0.19 17.29 -25.14
CA HIS A 245 0.70 18.01 -26.06
C HIS A 245 0.21 18.05 -27.51
N ARG A 246 -0.58 17.04 -27.90
CA ARG A 246 -1.24 16.94 -29.20
C ARG A 246 -2.76 16.93 -28.99
N PRO A 247 -3.44 18.09 -28.86
CA PRO A 247 -4.86 18.16 -28.50
C PRO A 247 -5.79 17.32 -29.40
N LYS A 248 -5.45 17.19 -30.68
CA LYS A 248 -6.17 16.33 -31.64
C LYS A 248 -6.16 14.84 -31.31
N LEU A 249 -5.25 14.39 -30.44
CA LEU A 249 -5.12 13.01 -29.95
C LEU A 249 -5.53 12.86 -28.48
N LYS A 250 -6.11 13.90 -27.87
CA LYS A 250 -6.53 13.87 -26.45
C LYS A 250 -7.44 12.67 -26.15
N GLU A 251 -8.40 12.37 -27.01
CA GLU A 251 -9.28 11.20 -26.83
C GLU A 251 -8.49 9.88 -26.79
N LYS A 252 -7.42 9.78 -27.58
CA LYS A 252 -6.53 8.61 -27.51
C LYS A 252 -5.71 8.59 -26.23
N ASP A 253 -5.28 9.74 -25.71
CA ASP A 253 -4.64 9.77 -24.38
C ASP A 253 -5.61 9.28 -23.31
N LEU A 254 -6.88 9.71 -23.38
CA LEU A 254 -7.93 9.34 -22.42
C LEU A 254 -8.37 7.88 -22.53
N GLU A 255 -8.18 7.23 -23.68
CA GLU A 255 -8.41 5.79 -23.88
C GLU A 255 -7.62 4.93 -22.88
N PHE A 256 -6.46 5.41 -22.42
CA PHE A 256 -5.69 4.78 -21.34
C PHE A 256 -6.55 4.51 -20.11
N PHE A 257 -7.33 5.51 -19.67
CA PHE A 257 -8.16 5.40 -18.48
C PHE A 257 -9.38 4.52 -18.70
N THR A 258 -9.90 4.44 -19.94
CA THR A 258 -10.97 3.50 -20.30
C THR A 258 -10.47 2.07 -20.18
N LYS A 259 -9.32 1.76 -20.80
CA LYS A 259 -8.66 0.45 -20.72
C LYS A 259 -8.29 0.08 -19.29
N ALA A 260 -7.80 1.04 -18.50
CA ALA A 260 -7.49 0.80 -17.11
C ALA A 260 -8.73 0.38 -16.30
N LYS A 261 -9.89 1.00 -16.55
CA LYS A 261 -11.16 0.61 -15.91
C LYS A 261 -11.60 -0.80 -16.32
N GLU A 262 -11.44 -1.16 -17.59
CA GLU A 262 -11.70 -2.52 -18.09
C GLU A 262 -10.83 -3.56 -17.39
N GLU A 263 -9.57 -3.20 -17.09
CA GLU A 263 -8.62 -4.02 -16.34
C GLU A 263 -8.83 -4.01 -14.81
N GLY A 264 -9.85 -3.29 -14.32
CA GLY A 264 -10.28 -3.30 -12.92
C GLY A 264 -9.81 -2.13 -12.07
N PHE A 265 -9.17 -1.11 -12.66
CA PHE A 265 -8.82 0.11 -11.92
C PHE A 265 -10.04 1.01 -11.71
N LEU A 266 -10.16 1.54 -10.49
CA LEU A 266 -10.95 2.73 -10.22
C LEU A 266 -10.10 3.94 -10.60
N VAL A 267 -10.67 4.87 -11.36
CA VAL A 267 -9.95 6.06 -11.88
C VAL A 267 -10.68 7.33 -11.45
N ASP A 268 -9.97 8.16 -10.70
CA ASP A 268 -10.42 9.46 -10.21
C ASP A 268 -9.64 10.58 -10.93
N TYR A 269 -10.34 11.52 -11.55
CA TYR A 269 -9.74 12.80 -11.92
C TYR A 269 -9.67 13.69 -10.68
N LEU A 270 -8.48 14.23 -10.39
CA LEU A 270 -8.27 15.03 -9.20
C LEU A 270 -8.43 16.53 -9.50
N TYR A 271 -7.57 17.05 -10.38
CA TYR A 271 -7.56 18.46 -10.79
C TYR A 271 -6.68 18.65 -12.03
N SER A 272 -6.65 19.88 -12.52
CA SER A 272 -5.64 20.35 -13.47
C SER A 272 -5.08 21.69 -13.05
N GLU A 273 -3.85 21.97 -13.48
CA GLU A 273 -3.19 23.25 -13.25
C GLU A 273 -2.46 23.73 -14.50
N ASN A 274 -2.33 25.05 -14.65
CA ASN A 274 -1.61 25.64 -15.77
C ASN A 274 -0.12 25.76 -15.44
N LYS A 275 0.73 25.10 -16.23
CA LYS A 275 2.20 25.16 -16.13
C LYS A 275 2.86 25.86 -17.32
N GLY A 276 2.07 26.53 -18.16
CA GLY A 276 2.53 27.14 -19.39
C GLY A 276 2.82 26.12 -20.50
N LEU A 277 3.20 26.63 -21.68
CA LEU A 277 3.47 25.79 -22.85
C LEU A 277 4.88 25.20 -22.76
N MET A 278 4.97 23.87 -22.77
CA MET A 278 6.26 23.17 -22.87
C MET A 278 6.91 23.37 -24.25
N PHE A 279 6.09 23.36 -25.32
CA PHE A 279 6.54 23.55 -26.70
C PHE A 279 5.79 24.71 -27.37
N PRO A 280 6.22 25.97 -27.21
CA PRO A 280 5.44 27.13 -27.64
C PRO A 280 5.12 27.18 -29.15
N LYS A 281 5.90 26.47 -29.97
CA LYS A 281 5.80 26.47 -31.44
C LYS A 281 4.82 25.44 -32.00
N ASP A 282 4.50 24.34 -31.30
CA ASP A 282 3.61 23.35 -31.91
C ASP A 282 2.19 23.91 -32.09
N GLU A 283 1.41 23.23 -32.91
CA GLU A 283 0.04 23.60 -33.25
C GLU A 283 -0.98 23.09 -32.21
N GLY A 284 -2.24 23.48 -32.38
CA GLY A 284 -3.37 23.08 -31.52
C GLY A 284 -3.70 24.07 -30.41
N ASP A 285 -4.72 23.73 -29.60
CA ASP A 285 -5.20 24.58 -28.52
C ASP A 285 -4.12 24.80 -27.45
N LYS A 286 -3.63 26.04 -27.35
CA LYS A 286 -2.61 26.46 -26.38
C LYS A 286 -3.09 26.32 -24.94
N LYS A 287 -4.39 26.50 -24.67
CA LYS A 287 -4.94 26.35 -23.32
C LYS A 287 -4.78 24.90 -22.89
N GLU A 288 -5.21 23.96 -23.72
CA GLU A 288 -5.10 22.53 -23.42
C GLU A 288 -3.65 22.09 -23.23
N ARG A 289 -2.74 22.54 -24.11
CA ARG A 289 -1.31 22.21 -24.05
C ARG A 289 -0.55 22.85 -22.89
N SER A 290 -1.17 23.82 -22.22
CA SER A 290 -0.61 24.48 -21.02
C SER A 290 -1.04 23.82 -19.71
N LEU A 291 -2.04 22.93 -19.77
CA LEU A 291 -2.57 22.26 -18.58
C LEU A 291 -1.84 20.95 -18.31
N VAL A 292 -1.53 20.71 -17.05
CA VAL A 292 -1.21 19.39 -16.52
C VAL A 292 -2.45 18.88 -15.80
N HIS A 293 -2.95 17.73 -16.24
CA HIS A 293 -4.09 17.03 -15.63
C HIS A 293 -3.57 15.94 -14.69
N VAL A 294 -4.21 15.79 -13.54
CA VAL A 294 -3.82 14.83 -12.49
C VAL A 294 -4.92 13.82 -12.28
N TYR A 295 -4.58 12.56 -12.47
CA TYR A 295 -5.46 11.41 -12.26
C TYR A 295 -4.85 10.48 -11.22
N LYS A 296 -5.71 9.86 -10.42
CA LYS A 296 -5.36 8.77 -9.52
C LYS A 296 -6.06 7.51 -9.98
N MET A 297 -5.34 6.40 -9.96
CA MET A 297 -5.89 5.07 -10.19
C MET A 297 -5.58 4.16 -9.00
N ARG A 298 -6.49 3.25 -8.70
CA ARG A 298 -6.27 2.20 -7.68
C ARG A 298 -7.02 0.94 -8.06
N LEU A 299 -6.55 -0.21 -7.59
CA LEU A 299 -7.32 -1.44 -7.68
C LEU A 299 -8.35 -1.47 -6.55
N GLU A 300 -9.44 -2.20 -6.76
CA GLU A 300 -10.21 -2.70 -5.64
C GLU A 300 -9.35 -3.67 -4.82
N GLU A 301 -9.60 -3.78 -3.52
CA GLU A 301 -9.03 -4.84 -2.71
C GLU A 301 -9.32 -6.22 -3.33
N HIS A 302 -8.29 -7.06 -3.39
CA HIS A 302 -8.39 -8.46 -3.76
C HIS A 302 -8.14 -9.33 -2.54
N LEU A 303 -8.81 -10.47 -2.51
CA LEU A 303 -8.77 -11.44 -1.44
C LEU A 303 -8.36 -12.80 -1.99
N ASP A 304 -7.58 -13.55 -1.20
CA ASP A 304 -7.34 -14.96 -1.45
C ASP A 304 -8.65 -15.74 -1.24
N VAL A 305 -8.98 -16.64 -2.16
CA VAL A 305 -10.07 -17.59 -1.95
C VAL A 305 -9.54 -18.76 -1.13
N VAL A 306 -10.15 -18.98 0.03
CA VAL A 306 -9.86 -20.12 0.91
C VAL A 306 -11.06 -21.06 0.95
N ASN A 307 -10.96 -22.16 1.70
CA ASN A 307 -12.12 -22.94 2.11
C ASN A 307 -12.46 -22.68 3.59
N GLU A 308 -13.50 -23.33 4.11
CA GLU A 308 -13.91 -23.23 5.52
C GLU A 308 -12.84 -23.68 6.54
N LYS A 309 -11.75 -24.29 6.09
CA LYS A 309 -10.60 -24.68 6.92
C LYS A 309 -9.41 -23.71 6.78
N GLY A 310 -9.56 -22.64 6.00
CA GLY A 310 -8.51 -21.65 5.75
C GLY A 310 -7.48 -22.06 4.71
N GLU A 311 -7.73 -23.14 3.94
CA GLU A 311 -6.80 -23.64 2.94
C GLU A 311 -6.97 -22.85 1.62
N TYR A 312 -5.90 -22.24 1.12
CA TYR A 312 -5.91 -21.48 -0.14
C TYR A 312 -6.32 -22.36 -1.33
N GLN A 313 -7.22 -21.85 -2.17
CA GLN A 313 -7.82 -22.57 -3.29
C GLN A 313 -7.16 -22.24 -4.65
N GLY A 314 -6.04 -21.50 -4.65
CA GLY A 314 -5.35 -21.13 -5.91
C GLY A 314 -6.02 -20.01 -6.69
N GLU A 315 -6.99 -19.31 -6.10
CA GLU A 315 -7.80 -18.27 -6.75
C GLU A 315 -7.71 -16.97 -5.94
N ILE A 316 -7.57 -15.84 -6.65
CA ILE A 316 -7.64 -14.48 -6.10
C ILE A 316 -8.80 -13.76 -6.77
N VAL A 317 -9.64 -13.10 -5.98
CA VAL A 317 -10.82 -12.37 -6.48
C VAL A 317 -10.91 -10.98 -5.88
N ARG A 318 -11.58 -10.06 -6.57
CA ARG A 318 -11.96 -8.76 -6.00
C ARG A 318 -12.89 -8.97 -4.80
N ARG A 319 -12.76 -8.14 -3.76
CA ARG A 319 -13.61 -8.15 -2.57
C ARG A 319 -15.10 -8.12 -2.92
N SER A 320 -15.51 -7.24 -3.82
CA SER A 320 -16.91 -7.14 -4.29
C SER A 320 -17.42 -8.45 -4.90
N ILE A 321 -16.57 -9.19 -5.61
CA ILE A 321 -16.93 -10.49 -6.17
C ILE A 321 -17.04 -11.54 -5.08
N ALA A 322 -16.09 -11.56 -4.13
CA ALA A 322 -16.13 -12.50 -3.00
C ALA A 322 -17.45 -12.41 -2.24
N HIS A 323 -17.88 -11.20 -1.89
CA HIS A 323 -19.12 -10.95 -1.14
C HIS A 323 -20.38 -11.13 -2.01
N LYS A 324 -20.30 -10.88 -3.32
CA LYS A 324 -21.43 -11.06 -4.24
C LYS A 324 -21.76 -12.54 -4.48
N VAL A 325 -20.74 -13.41 -4.55
CA VAL A 325 -20.94 -14.83 -4.90
C VAL A 325 -20.64 -15.78 -3.72
N GLY A 326 -20.35 -15.23 -2.54
CA GLY A 326 -20.12 -15.99 -1.31
C GLY A 326 -18.88 -16.89 -1.37
N LYS A 327 -17.75 -16.34 -1.83
CA LYS A 327 -16.44 -17.01 -1.76
C LYS A 327 -15.88 -16.89 -0.35
N TRP A 328 -15.40 -18.01 0.18
CA TRP A 328 -14.66 -18.05 1.43
C TRP A 328 -13.38 -17.24 1.30
N HIS A 329 -13.14 -16.33 2.23
CA HIS A 329 -11.98 -15.44 2.22
C HIS A 329 -11.45 -15.20 3.64
N PRO A 330 -10.15 -14.91 3.81
CA PRO A 330 -9.52 -14.76 5.12
C PRO A 330 -9.71 -13.35 5.70
N VAL A 331 -9.89 -13.28 7.01
CA VAL A 331 -9.97 -12.03 7.78
C VAL A 331 -9.12 -12.11 9.04
N VAL A 332 -8.81 -10.96 9.63
CA VAL A 332 -8.28 -10.87 10.99
C VAL A 332 -9.34 -10.33 11.92
N ASP A 333 -9.46 -10.94 13.10
CA ASP A 333 -10.21 -10.36 14.22
C ASP A 333 -9.24 -10.08 15.35
N ILE A 334 -9.30 -8.89 15.92
CA ILE A 334 -8.42 -8.47 17.00
C ILE A 334 -9.28 -8.12 18.21
N TRP A 335 -8.99 -8.77 19.33
CA TRP A 335 -9.56 -8.44 20.62
C TRP A 335 -8.54 -7.68 21.47
N VAL A 336 -8.81 -6.40 21.70
CA VAL A 336 -8.06 -5.58 22.63
C VAL A 336 -8.57 -5.87 24.04
N CYS A 337 -7.69 -6.34 24.91
CA CYS A 337 -8.02 -6.88 26.23
C CYS A 337 -7.45 -6.00 27.34
N ASP A 338 -8.25 -5.78 28.37
CA ASP A 338 -7.82 -5.36 29.70
C ASP A 338 -7.94 -6.57 30.63
N LEU A 339 -6.80 -7.22 30.86
CA LEU A 339 -6.72 -8.45 31.64
C LEU A 339 -6.86 -8.21 33.15
N GLN A 340 -6.69 -6.97 33.62
CA GLN A 340 -6.78 -6.66 35.04
C GLN A 340 -8.24 -6.59 35.47
N ASN A 341 -9.08 -5.99 34.62
CA ASN A 341 -10.49 -5.74 34.90
C ASN A 341 -11.45 -6.70 34.18
N ASP A 342 -10.93 -7.76 33.54
CA ASP A 342 -11.73 -8.75 32.81
C ASP A 342 -12.57 -8.17 31.66
N LYS A 343 -11.99 -7.19 30.95
CA LYS A 343 -12.68 -6.44 29.89
C LYS A 343 -12.07 -6.67 28.52
N VAL A 344 -12.92 -6.53 27.51
CA VAL A 344 -12.56 -6.44 26.12
C VAL A 344 -13.11 -5.14 25.52
N LEU A 345 -12.42 -4.60 24.53
CA LEU A 345 -12.85 -3.40 23.81
C LEU A 345 -13.83 -3.80 22.71
N LEU A 346 -14.93 -3.07 22.56
CA LEU A 346 -15.80 -3.13 21.40
C LEU A 346 -15.64 -1.86 20.58
N GLN A 347 -15.65 -1.99 19.25
CA GLN A 347 -15.77 -0.84 18.37
C GLN A 347 -17.22 -0.61 17.99
N LYS A 348 -17.63 0.65 17.83
CA LYS A 348 -18.93 1.00 17.24
C LYS A 348 -18.75 1.33 15.77
N ARG A 349 -19.32 0.48 14.92
CA ARG A 349 -19.30 0.63 13.47
C ARG A 349 -19.96 1.94 13.05
N SER A 350 -19.42 2.58 12.03
CA SER A 350 -19.98 3.79 11.44
C SER A 350 -21.36 3.51 10.83
N GLU A 351 -22.23 4.51 10.88
CA GLU A 351 -23.57 4.46 10.28
C GLU A 351 -23.52 4.35 8.75
N THR A 352 -22.36 4.63 8.14
CA THR A 352 -22.15 4.53 6.68
C THR A 352 -21.78 3.12 6.22
N LYS A 353 -21.53 2.17 7.13
CA LYS A 353 -21.21 0.78 6.77
C LYS A 353 -22.43 0.12 6.14
N LYS A 354 -22.20 -0.66 5.08
CA LYS A 354 -23.27 -1.39 4.36
C LYS A 354 -23.89 -2.51 5.19
N GLU A 355 -23.10 -3.10 6.08
CA GLU A 355 -23.45 -4.24 6.91
C GLU A 355 -23.31 -3.85 8.38
N LEU A 356 -24.36 -4.11 9.15
CA LEU A 356 -24.43 -3.87 10.60
C LEU A 356 -24.05 -2.41 11.00
N PRO A 357 -24.62 -1.36 10.37
CA PRO A 357 -24.31 0.03 10.71
C PRO A 357 -24.68 0.34 12.18
N GLY A 358 -23.82 1.09 12.86
CA GLY A 358 -24.06 1.56 14.22
C GLY A 358 -23.95 0.49 15.33
N MET A 359 -23.71 -0.78 14.98
CA MET A 359 -23.58 -1.87 15.95
C MET A 359 -22.20 -1.89 16.61
N PHE A 360 -22.16 -2.38 17.85
CA PHE A 360 -20.90 -2.73 18.52
C PHE A 360 -20.40 -4.07 18.00
N ASP A 361 -19.11 -4.14 17.69
CA ASP A 361 -18.45 -5.33 17.13
C ASP A 361 -17.15 -5.65 17.87
N VAL A 362 -16.47 -6.70 17.43
CA VAL A 362 -15.08 -7.04 17.79
C VAL A 362 -14.17 -5.80 17.77
N SER A 363 -13.09 -5.77 18.56
CA SER A 363 -12.34 -4.51 18.76
C SER A 363 -11.82 -3.90 17.47
N CYS A 364 -11.39 -4.75 16.53
CA CYS A 364 -10.98 -4.39 15.18
C CYS A 364 -11.09 -5.64 14.31
N SER A 365 -11.58 -5.51 13.08
CA SER A 365 -11.66 -6.62 12.13
C SER A 365 -11.62 -6.14 10.69
N GLY A 366 -10.87 -6.87 9.86
CA GLY A 366 -10.69 -6.50 8.47
C GLY A 366 -10.17 -7.64 7.62
N HIS A 367 -10.21 -7.41 6.31
CA HIS A 367 -9.83 -8.40 5.32
C HIS A 367 -8.31 -8.62 5.32
N ILE A 368 -7.91 -9.89 5.15
CA ILE A 368 -6.52 -10.18 4.78
C ILE A 368 -6.46 -10.08 3.26
N SER A 369 -5.75 -9.07 2.77
CA SER A 369 -5.63 -8.86 1.33
C SER A 369 -4.87 -10.02 0.68
N ALA A 370 -5.09 -10.23 -0.62
CA ALA A 370 -4.52 -11.35 -1.35
C ALA A 370 -2.99 -11.39 -1.18
N GLN A 371 -2.47 -12.57 -0.80
CA GLN A 371 -1.05 -12.81 -0.54
C GLN A 371 -0.46 -12.04 0.66
N GLU A 372 -1.28 -11.36 1.48
CA GLU A 372 -0.85 -10.65 2.70
C GLU A 372 -0.67 -11.62 3.88
N ASN A 373 0.27 -11.31 4.79
CA ASN A 373 0.43 -12.07 6.02
C ASN A 373 -0.65 -11.69 7.04
N PRO A 374 -1.28 -12.65 7.74
CA PRO A 374 -2.28 -12.33 8.77
C PRO A 374 -1.76 -11.42 9.89
N ASN A 375 -0.47 -11.49 10.26
CA ASN A 375 0.07 -10.57 11.27
C ASN A 375 0.24 -9.16 10.72
N GLU A 376 0.58 -9.02 9.43
CA GLU A 376 0.75 -7.72 8.78
C GLU A 376 -0.61 -7.05 8.60
N SER A 377 -1.61 -7.82 8.14
CA SER A 377 -3.01 -7.40 8.12
C SER A 377 -3.49 -6.96 9.51
N ALA A 378 -3.27 -7.77 10.56
CA ALA A 378 -3.67 -7.40 11.93
C ALA A 378 -3.01 -6.10 12.42
N LEU A 379 -1.73 -5.88 12.11
CA LEU A 379 -1.02 -4.64 12.46
C LEU A 379 -1.54 -3.43 11.67
N ARG A 380 -1.92 -3.63 10.40
CA ARG A 380 -2.49 -2.60 9.53
C ARG A 380 -3.89 -2.21 10.02
N GLU A 381 -4.78 -3.19 10.18
CA GLU A 381 -6.17 -2.98 10.59
C GLU A 381 -6.27 -2.30 11.96
N ILE A 382 -5.50 -2.74 12.97
CA ILE A 382 -5.53 -2.11 14.30
C ILE A 382 -5.02 -0.65 14.28
N TYR A 383 -4.14 -0.33 13.34
CA TYR A 383 -3.70 1.05 13.14
C TYR A 383 -4.77 1.88 12.41
N GLU A 384 -5.35 1.35 11.33
CA GLU A 384 -6.35 2.04 10.51
C GLU A 384 -7.65 2.32 11.30
N GLU A 385 -8.18 1.31 11.99
CA GLU A 385 -9.44 1.41 12.72
C GLU A 385 -9.27 2.07 14.11
N LEU A 386 -8.17 1.78 14.83
CA LEU A 386 -8.01 2.19 16.24
C LEU A 386 -6.86 3.18 16.50
N GLY A 387 -5.98 3.41 15.52
CA GLY A 387 -4.82 4.30 15.66
C GLY A 387 -3.70 3.71 16.52
N LEU A 388 -3.72 2.41 16.80
CA LEU A 388 -2.74 1.76 17.67
C LEU A 388 -1.54 1.27 16.86
N THR A 389 -0.36 1.81 17.16
CA THR A 389 0.91 1.23 16.71
C THR A 389 1.41 0.25 17.75
N ILE A 390 1.44 -1.05 17.41
CA ILE A 390 1.92 -2.11 18.30
C ILE A 390 3.03 -2.92 17.63
N GLU A 391 3.91 -3.50 18.44
CA GLU A 391 4.94 -4.41 17.94
C GLU A 391 4.36 -5.81 17.71
N LYS A 392 4.91 -6.54 16.74
CA LYS A 392 4.42 -7.87 16.33
C LYS A 392 4.36 -8.89 17.47
N ASP A 393 5.26 -8.81 18.44
CA ASP A 393 5.30 -9.70 19.61
C ASP A 393 4.21 -9.41 20.65
N GLN A 394 3.53 -8.27 20.53
CA GLN A 394 2.38 -7.91 21.38
C GLN A 394 1.07 -8.49 20.85
N LEU A 395 0.99 -8.84 19.56
CA LEU A 395 -0.13 -9.57 18.97
C LEU A 395 -0.01 -11.05 19.32
N ILE A 396 -1.00 -11.58 20.03
CA ILE A 396 -1.02 -12.98 20.48
C ILE A 396 -2.03 -13.74 19.62
N PRO A 397 -1.59 -14.65 18.73
CA PRO A 397 -2.50 -15.56 18.04
C PRO A 397 -3.34 -16.35 19.04
N ALA A 398 -4.65 -16.36 18.84
CA ALA A 398 -5.60 -16.97 19.77
C ALA A 398 -6.17 -18.28 19.21
N PHE A 399 -6.99 -18.18 18.16
CA PHE A 399 -7.66 -19.29 17.51
C PHE A 399 -8.09 -18.89 16.09
N THR A 400 -8.64 -19.84 15.32
CA THR A 400 -9.28 -19.56 14.03
C THR A 400 -10.77 -19.91 14.08
N HIS A 401 -11.58 -19.22 13.27
CA HIS A 401 -13.01 -19.49 13.20
C HIS A 401 -13.57 -19.26 11.80
N ALA A 402 -14.43 -20.16 11.33
CA ALA A 402 -15.11 -20.04 10.06
C ALA A 402 -16.56 -19.61 10.29
N THR A 403 -16.98 -18.53 9.64
CA THR A 403 -18.35 -18.01 9.75
C THR A 403 -18.94 -17.83 8.37
N ALA A 404 -20.20 -18.22 8.18
CA ALA A 404 -20.98 -17.92 6.99
C ALA A 404 -22.25 -17.16 7.37
N ARG A 405 -22.49 -16.03 6.74
CA ARG A 405 -23.66 -15.15 6.94
C ARG A 405 -24.18 -14.69 5.60
N GLU A 406 -25.49 -14.51 5.53
CA GLU A 406 -26.15 -13.87 4.39
C GLU A 406 -26.90 -12.65 4.91
N PHE A 407 -26.66 -11.51 4.28
CA PHE A 407 -27.26 -10.24 4.67
C PHE A 407 -28.49 -9.95 3.80
N HIS A 408 -29.43 -9.17 4.33
CA HIS A 408 -30.66 -8.81 3.61
C HIS A 408 -30.43 -8.06 2.30
N ASN A 409 -29.25 -7.45 2.13
CA ASN A 409 -28.84 -6.76 0.90
C ASN A 409 -28.34 -7.73 -0.20
N GLY A 410 -28.35 -9.04 0.05
CA GLY A 410 -27.86 -10.09 -0.85
C GLY A 410 -26.34 -10.33 -0.79
N SER A 411 -25.62 -9.62 0.08
CA SER A 411 -24.21 -9.89 0.37
C SER A 411 -24.09 -11.20 1.14
N ILE A 412 -23.17 -12.06 0.71
CA ILE A 412 -22.88 -13.34 1.34
C ILE A 412 -21.46 -13.27 1.87
N ASP A 413 -21.35 -13.33 3.18
CA ASP A 413 -20.11 -13.17 3.90
C ASP A 413 -19.66 -14.52 4.44
N LYS A 414 -18.49 -14.98 3.97
CA LYS A 414 -17.92 -16.29 4.31
C LYS A 414 -16.48 -16.09 4.70
N GLU A 415 -16.26 -15.95 6.00
CA GLU A 415 -14.99 -15.50 6.55
C GLU A 415 -14.29 -16.64 7.28
N PHE A 416 -13.01 -16.82 6.97
CA PHE A 416 -12.10 -17.58 7.81
C PHE A 416 -11.24 -16.61 8.63
N ALA A 417 -11.62 -16.41 9.89
CA ALA A 417 -11.01 -15.46 10.79
C ALA A 417 -9.76 -16.04 11.47
N PHE A 418 -8.66 -15.30 11.40
CA PHE A 418 -7.49 -15.43 12.27
C PHE A 418 -7.66 -14.50 13.46
N VAL A 419 -7.93 -15.06 14.64
CA VAL A 419 -8.24 -14.27 15.83
C VAL A 419 -6.98 -14.02 16.64
N TYR A 420 -6.76 -12.77 17.02
CA TYR A 420 -5.66 -12.29 17.85
C TYR A 420 -6.17 -11.66 19.14
N LEU A 421 -5.38 -11.78 20.21
CA LEU A 421 -5.52 -10.99 21.42
C LEU A 421 -4.40 -9.96 21.50
N PHE A 422 -4.75 -8.74 21.88
CA PHE A 422 -3.79 -7.71 22.26
C PHE A 422 -4.11 -7.22 23.67
N ALA A 423 -3.28 -7.60 24.64
CA ALA A 423 -3.44 -7.12 26.01
C ALA A 423 -2.92 -5.68 26.12
N SER A 424 -3.85 -4.73 26.09
CA SER A 424 -3.59 -3.31 26.21
C SER A 424 -3.24 -2.94 27.65
N GLY A 425 -2.34 -1.97 27.80
CA GLY A 425 -2.14 -1.26 29.07
C GLY A 425 -2.96 0.03 29.16
N GLN A 426 -3.81 0.32 28.18
CA GLN A 426 -4.63 1.53 28.12
C GLN A 426 -6.04 1.24 28.63
N GLU A 427 -6.50 2.04 29.60
CA GLU A 427 -7.88 2.00 30.09
C GLU A 427 -8.75 3.11 29.48
N ASN A 428 -8.13 4.22 29.06
CA ASN A 428 -8.84 5.41 28.58
C ASN A 428 -9.23 5.27 27.09
N THR A 429 -10.51 5.43 26.78
CA THR A 429 -11.02 5.35 25.39
C THR A 429 -10.71 6.58 24.54
N ASN A 430 -10.25 7.69 25.13
CA ASN A 430 -9.93 8.92 24.39
C ASN A 430 -8.54 8.89 23.72
N SER A 431 -7.73 7.85 23.96
CA SER A 431 -6.43 7.69 23.30
C SER A 431 -6.51 7.10 21.90
N PHE A 432 -7.65 6.50 21.53
CA PHE A 432 -7.87 5.88 20.23
C PHE A 432 -8.17 6.91 19.16
N GLN A 433 -7.70 6.65 17.94
CA GLN A 433 -7.91 7.52 16.78
C GLN A 433 -8.49 6.71 15.63
N PHE A 434 -9.65 7.12 15.13
CA PHE A 434 -10.35 6.43 14.04
C PHE A 434 -9.95 7.08 12.70
N ILE A 435 -9.02 6.47 11.97
CA ILE A 435 -8.30 7.12 10.86
C ILE A 435 -9.10 7.07 9.56
N ASP A 436 -9.73 5.93 9.30
CA ASP A 436 -10.46 5.61 8.06
C ASP A 436 -11.93 6.07 8.06
N GLY A 437 -12.51 6.32 9.24
CA GLY A 437 -13.92 6.68 9.42
C GLY A 437 -14.88 5.49 9.49
N GLU A 438 -14.37 4.27 9.60
CA GLU A 438 -15.17 3.06 9.79
C GLU A 438 -15.63 2.88 11.23
N VAL A 439 -14.88 3.43 12.19
CA VAL A 439 -15.17 3.42 13.63
C VAL A 439 -15.59 4.80 14.12
N THR A 440 -16.60 4.85 14.98
CA THR A 440 -17.13 6.12 15.55
C THR A 440 -16.85 6.29 17.04
N MET A 441 -16.71 5.18 17.77
CA MET A 441 -16.33 5.16 19.17
C MET A 441 -15.88 3.75 19.57
N VAL A 442 -15.26 3.64 20.73
CA VAL A 442 -14.96 2.36 21.37
C VAL A 442 -15.53 2.33 22.79
N LYS A 443 -15.81 1.12 23.29
CA LYS A 443 -16.33 0.91 24.64
C LYS A 443 -15.76 -0.35 25.25
N TRP A 444 -15.30 -0.26 26.49
CA TRP A 444 -14.95 -1.42 27.30
C TRP A 444 -16.20 -2.12 27.83
N ILE A 445 -16.20 -3.45 27.76
CA ILE A 445 -17.22 -4.32 28.36
C ILE A 445 -16.55 -5.49 29.07
N GLU A 446 -17.12 -5.93 30.19
CA GLU A 446 -16.68 -7.18 30.81
C GLU A 446 -16.97 -8.35 29.87
N ILE A 447 -16.01 -9.27 29.73
CA ILE A 447 -16.12 -10.37 28.77
C ILE A 447 -17.36 -11.25 29.03
N ASP A 448 -17.73 -11.44 30.30
CA ASP A 448 -18.91 -12.22 30.66
C ASP A 448 -20.22 -11.49 30.35
N GLN A 449 -20.25 -10.16 30.50
CA GLN A 449 -21.40 -9.34 30.10
C GLN A 449 -21.57 -9.33 28.58
N LEU A 450 -20.48 -9.31 27.80
CA LEU A 450 -20.53 -9.45 26.34
C LEU A 450 -21.18 -10.79 25.96
N ILE A 451 -20.72 -11.89 26.58
CA ILE A 451 -21.23 -13.23 26.30
C ILE A 451 -22.73 -13.31 26.59
N GLU A 452 -23.16 -12.82 27.75
CA GLU A 452 -24.57 -12.78 28.13
C GLU A 452 -25.41 -11.97 27.13
N LYS A 453 -24.94 -10.78 26.74
CA LYS A 453 -25.63 -9.93 25.76
C LYS A 453 -25.78 -10.62 24.40
N CYS A 454 -24.73 -11.26 23.89
CA CYS A 454 -24.80 -12.00 22.64
C CYS A 454 -25.75 -13.21 22.73
N GLN A 455 -25.72 -13.97 23.84
CA GLN A 455 -26.64 -15.09 24.06
C GLN A 455 -28.11 -14.66 24.12
N ASN A 456 -28.36 -13.44 24.63
CA ASN A 456 -29.69 -12.83 24.69
C ASN A 456 -30.08 -12.09 23.40
N ASN A 457 -29.29 -12.19 22.32
CA ASN A 457 -29.52 -11.48 21.05
C ASN A 457 -29.70 -9.95 21.23
N ASP A 458 -28.85 -9.32 22.06
CA ASP A 458 -28.85 -7.87 22.22
C ASP A 458 -28.62 -7.18 20.87
N LYS A 459 -29.60 -6.38 20.43
CA LYS A 459 -29.61 -5.72 19.12
C LYS A 459 -28.57 -4.60 18.97
N THR A 460 -27.83 -4.28 20.03
CA THR A 460 -26.75 -3.29 19.99
C THR A 460 -25.40 -3.91 19.61
N ILE A 461 -25.27 -5.25 19.65
CA ILE A 461 -24.01 -5.96 19.36
C ILE A 461 -24.19 -6.81 18.10
N SER A 462 -23.20 -6.77 17.20
CA SER A 462 -23.13 -7.65 16.02
C SER A 462 -23.33 -9.11 16.46
N PRO A 463 -24.05 -9.94 15.69
CA PRO A 463 -24.23 -11.34 16.06
C PRO A 463 -22.89 -12.08 16.08
N ILE A 464 -22.46 -12.56 17.25
CA ILE A 464 -21.26 -13.39 17.42
C ILE A 464 -21.70 -14.79 17.85
N LEU A 465 -21.18 -15.82 17.17
CA LEU A 465 -21.58 -17.20 17.43
C LEU A 465 -21.17 -17.64 18.85
N PRO A 466 -22.00 -18.42 19.56
CA PRO A 466 -21.66 -18.91 20.91
C PRO A 466 -20.35 -19.69 20.98
N GLU A 467 -20.01 -20.44 19.93
CA GLU A 467 -18.74 -21.18 19.85
C GLU A 467 -17.53 -20.23 19.79
N TYR A 468 -17.62 -19.15 19.00
CA TYR A 468 -16.59 -18.12 18.92
C TYR A 468 -16.35 -17.49 20.30
N LEU A 469 -17.43 -17.09 20.98
CA LEU A 469 -17.36 -16.49 22.31
C LEU A 469 -16.73 -17.42 23.35
N LYS A 470 -17.02 -18.72 23.27
CA LYS A 470 -16.39 -19.73 24.13
C LYS A 470 -14.87 -19.82 23.89
N LYS A 471 -14.44 -19.82 22.62
CA LYS A 471 -13.01 -19.81 22.26
C LYS A 471 -12.32 -18.53 22.71
N LEU A 472 -12.98 -17.38 22.58
CA LEU A 472 -12.51 -16.08 23.06
C LEU A 472 -12.29 -16.09 24.58
N LYS A 473 -13.30 -16.51 25.36
CA LYS A 473 -13.18 -16.58 26.83
C LYS A 473 -12.03 -17.48 27.27
N ASN A 474 -11.91 -18.68 26.67
CA ASN A 474 -10.82 -19.60 26.98
C ASN A 474 -9.45 -18.97 26.66
N SER A 475 -9.33 -18.31 25.50
CA SER A 475 -8.08 -17.66 25.09
C SER A 475 -7.70 -16.48 26.00
N PHE A 476 -8.70 -15.70 26.43
CA PHE A 476 -8.54 -14.60 27.37
C PHE A 476 -7.99 -15.09 28.73
N GLU A 477 -8.61 -16.11 29.32
CA GLU A 477 -8.17 -16.69 30.61
C GLU A 477 -6.77 -17.31 30.50
N ASN A 478 -6.48 -17.98 29.38
CA ASN A 478 -5.14 -18.52 29.10
C ASN A 478 -4.09 -17.42 28.98
N LEU A 479 -4.42 -16.27 28.41
CA LEU A 479 -3.50 -15.13 28.34
C LEU A 479 -3.31 -14.49 29.71
N LYS A 480 -4.40 -14.31 30.47
CA LYS A 480 -4.38 -13.75 31.83
C LYS A 480 -3.52 -14.59 32.78
N SER A 481 -3.65 -15.91 32.73
CA SER A 481 -2.86 -16.82 33.58
C SER A 481 -1.36 -16.84 33.26
N LYS A 482 -0.94 -16.52 32.03
CA LYS A 482 0.48 -16.40 31.64
C LYS A 482 1.12 -15.07 32.00
N LYS A 483 0.30 -14.03 32.26
CA LYS A 483 0.78 -12.68 32.59
C LYS A 483 0.71 -12.35 34.09
N LYS A 484 0.02 -13.19 34.88
CA LYS A 484 0.12 -13.22 36.35
C LYS A 484 1.39 -13.96 36.75
#